data_AF-A0AAW0KMW0-F1
#
_entry.id   AF-A0AAW0KMW0-F1
#
_cell.length_a   1.000
_cell.length_b   1.000
_cell.length_c   1.000
_cell.angle_alpha   90.00
_cell.angle_beta   90.00
_cell.angle_gamma   90.00
#
_symmetry.space_group_name_H-M   'P 1'
#
loop_
_entity.id
_entity.type
_entity.pdbx_description
1 polymer ?
#
loop_
_entity_poly.entity_id
_entity_poly.type
_entity_poly.pdbx_seq_one_letter_code
_entity_poly.pdbx_strand_id
1 'polypeptide(L)'
;MQWQDIEAFRTAWKKACESSGSVNLLIPKGTYLIGHIQFTGPCNNGYLKATTDLSKYGFSAGWVEFGWVEGLTLTGGGTLDGQGAKAWPYNDCPTDSNCKLLPTVCFVTYKCISLSF
;
A
#
# COMPACT_ATOMS: atom_id res chain seq x y z
N MET A 1 6.06 20.74 -4.31
CA MET A 1 6.02 19.27 -4.26
C MET A 1 4.69 18.89 -3.61
N GLN A 2 3.80 18.24 -4.34
CA GLN A 2 2.36 18.24 -4.04
C GLN A 2 1.91 16.83 -3.66
N TRP A 3 1.53 16.62 -2.39
CA TRP A 3 1.02 15.35 -1.85
C TRP A 3 -0.39 14.97 -2.35
N GLN A 4 -0.87 15.58 -3.44
CA GLN A 4 -2.27 15.47 -3.89
C GLN A 4 -2.54 14.21 -4.73
N ASP A 5 -1.49 13.52 -5.20
CA ASP A 5 -1.64 12.36 -6.08
C ASP A 5 -2.31 11.18 -5.35
N ILE A 6 -2.04 11.01 -4.05
CA ILE A 6 -2.55 9.91 -3.23
C ILE A 6 -4.08 9.77 -3.28
N GLU A 7 -4.80 10.88 -3.34
CA GLU A 7 -6.27 10.87 -3.32
C GLU A 7 -6.85 10.42 -4.67
N ALA A 8 -6.16 10.71 -5.77
CA ALA A 8 -6.51 10.19 -7.09
C ALA A 8 -6.36 8.66 -7.13
N PHE A 9 -5.29 8.11 -6.56
CA PHE A 9 -5.09 6.66 -6.46
C PHE A 9 -6.15 5.98 -5.59
N ARG A 10 -6.49 6.57 -4.43
CA ARG A 10 -7.57 6.05 -3.56
C ARG A 10 -8.92 6.07 -4.24
N THR A 11 -9.24 7.18 -4.90
CA THR A 11 -10.50 7.33 -5.64
C THR A 11 -10.60 6.34 -6.79
N ALA A 12 -9.53 6.17 -7.56
CA ALA A 12 -9.48 5.21 -8.65
C ALA A 12 -9.64 3.77 -8.15
N TRP A 13 -8.97 3.40 -7.05
CA TRP A 13 -9.12 2.09 -6.43
C TRP A 13 -10.55 1.84 -5.94
N LYS A 14 -11.14 2.80 -5.22
CA LYS A 14 -12.52 2.69 -4.74
C LYS A 14 -13.50 2.42 -5.89
N LYS A 15 -13.40 3.19 -6.98
CA LYS A 15 -14.25 2.99 -8.17
C LYS A 15 -14.03 1.63 -8.82
N ALA A 16 -12.79 1.17 -8.89
CA ALA A 16 -12.50 -0.17 -9.40
C ALA A 16 -13.11 -1.25 -8.51
N CYS A 17 -13.08 -1.04 -7.20
CA CYS A 17 -13.61 -1.96 -6.21
C CYS A 17 -15.16 -1.98 -6.20
N GLU A 18 -15.82 -0.87 -6.54
CA GLU A 18 -17.29 -0.79 -6.70
C GLU A 18 -17.78 -1.31 -8.05
N SER A 19 -16.88 -1.61 -8.98
CA SER A 19 -17.23 -2.08 -10.33
C SER A 19 -17.42 -3.59 -10.34
N SER A 20 -18.25 -4.07 -11.28
CA SER A 20 -18.45 -5.49 -11.51
C SER A 20 -17.49 -6.03 -12.59
N GLY A 21 -17.02 -7.26 -12.41
CA GLY A 21 -16.14 -7.93 -13.38
C GLY A 21 -14.67 -7.52 -13.27
N SER A 22 -13.91 -7.76 -14.35
CA SER A 22 -12.49 -7.44 -14.40
C SER A 22 -12.29 -5.95 -14.68
N VAL A 23 -11.49 -5.28 -13.84
CA VAL A 23 -11.22 -3.84 -13.94
C VAL A 23 -9.73 -3.59 -14.09
N ASN A 24 -9.39 -2.69 -15.02
CA ASN A 24 -8.03 -2.21 -15.22
C ASN A 24 -7.89 -0.79 -14.68
N LEU A 25 -7.01 -0.60 -13.70
CA LEU A 25 -6.60 0.72 -13.21
C LEU A 25 -5.29 1.12 -13.90
N LEU A 26 -5.38 2.08 -14.83
CA LEU A 26 -4.21 2.57 -15.56
C LEU A 26 -3.56 3.74 -14.82
N ILE A 27 -2.25 3.65 -14.60
CA ILE A 27 -1.42 4.76 -14.11
C ILE A 27 -0.76 5.40 -15.34
N PRO A 28 -1.10 6.66 -15.70
CA PRO A 28 -0.46 7.34 -16.81
C PRO A 28 1.04 7.52 -16.60
N LYS A 29 1.78 7.74 -17.69
CA LYS A 29 3.21 8.07 -17.59
C LYS A 29 3.39 9.38 -16.82
N GLY A 30 4.14 9.32 -15.72
CA GLY A 30 4.43 10.46 -14.88
C GLY A 30 5.26 10.07 -13.67
N THR A 31 5.63 11.07 -12.86
CA THR A 31 6.26 10.86 -11.56
C THR A 31 5.29 11.36 -10.50
N TYR A 32 4.85 10.45 -9.64
CA TYR A 32 3.86 10.71 -8.59
C TYR A 32 4.50 10.50 -7.24
N LEU A 33 4.42 11.51 -6.36
CA LEU A 33 4.92 11.40 -5.00
C LEU A 33 3.76 11.04 -4.07
N ILE A 34 3.71 9.78 -3.67
CA ILE A 34 2.65 9.26 -2.78
C ILE A 34 3.22 8.88 -1.42
N GLY A 35 2.44 9.16 -0.38
CA GLY A 35 2.68 8.62 0.96
C GLY A 35 2.09 7.21 1.10
N HIS A 36 1.81 6.81 2.33
CA HIS A 36 1.16 5.53 2.65
C HIS A 36 -0.16 5.33 1.88
N ILE A 37 -0.27 4.23 1.13
CA ILE A 37 -1.50 3.80 0.46
C ILE A 37 -1.78 2.32 0.70
N GLN A 38 -3.06 2.02 0.89
CA GLN A 38 -3.56 0.65 0.96
C GLN A 38 -4.62 0.42 -0.11
N PHE A 39 -4.41 -0.61 -0.92
CA PHE A 39 -5.31 -1.13 -1.92
C PHE A 39 -5.90 -2.42 -1.37
N THR A 40 -7.03 -2.28 -0.65
CA THR A 40 -7.66 -3.39 0.06
C THR A 40 -8.89 -3.93 -0.67
N GLY A 41 -9.04 -5.24 -0.64
CA GLY A 41 -10.29 -5.95 -0.92
C GLY A 41 -10.89 -6.55 0.37
N PRO A 42 -11.91 -7.42 0.27
CA PRO A 42 -12.56 -7.87 -0.96
C PRO A 42 -13.38 -6.76 -1.62
N CYS A 43 -13.43 -6.76 -2.96
CA CYS A 43 -14.12 -5.75 -3.74
C CYS A 43 -15.61 -6.03 -4.01
N ASN A 44 -16.31 -6.78 -3.13
CA ASN A 44 -17.79 -6.84 -3.06
C ASN A 44 -18.28 -7.64 -1.83
N ASN A 45 -19.42 -7.21 -1.25
CA ASN A 45 -20.26 -7.79 -0.17
C ASN A 45 -19.64 -8.80 0.82
N GLY A 46 -18.73 -8.34 1.68
CA GLY A 46 -18.37 -9.02 2.94
C GLY A 46 -18.61 -8.11 4.14
N TYR A 47 -19.39 -8.57 5.14
CA TYR A 47 -19.49 -7.88 6.43
C TYR A 47 -18.25 -8.19 7.26
N LEU A 48 -17.35 -7.21 7.37
CA LEU A 48 -16.14 -7.28 8.18
C LEU A 48 -16.36 -6.44 9.44
N LYS A 49 -16.36 -7.12 10.59
CA LYS A 49 -16.43 -6.47 11.91
C LYS A 49 -15.03 -6.38 12.48
N ALA A 50 -14.53 -5.16 12.61
CA ALA A 50 -13.24 -4.89 13.22
C ALA A 50 -13.25 -5.34 14.69
N THR A 51 -12.17 -5.98 15.13
CA THR A 51 -12.01 -6.32 16.55
C THR A 51 -11.84 -5.04 17.37
N THR A 52 -12.48 -4.99 18.55
CA THR A 52 -12.30 -3.90 19.53
C THR A 52 -11.03 -4.05 20.37
N ASP A 53 -10.33 -5.17 20.20
CA ASP A 53 -9.04 -5.42 20.83
C ASP A 53 -7.93 -4.71 20.05
N LEU A 54 -7.50 -3.56 20.57
CA LEU A 54 -6.50 -2.69 19.95
C LEU A 54 -5.09 -3.32 19.91
N SER A 55 -4.84 -4.41 20.66
CA SER A 55 -3.57 -5.15 20.61
C SER A 55 -3.40 -6.00 19.34
N LYS A 56 -4.50 -6.20 18.59
CA LYS A 56 -4.55 -7.01 17.36
C LYS A 56 -4.11 -6.22 16.12
N TYR A 57 -3.98 -4.90 16.24
CA TYR A 57 -3.46 -4.04 15.18
C TYR A 57 -1.93 -3.95 15.38
N GLY A 58 -1.16 -4.39 14.40
CA GLY A 58 0.30 -4.26 14.41
C GLY A 58 0.77 -2.87 13.95
N PHE A 59 2.08 -2.60 14.09
CA PHE A 59 2.76 -1.39 13.58
C PHE A 59 2.84 -1.29 12.05
N SER A 60 2.02 -2.03 11.30
CA SER A 60 2.16 -2.20 9.86
C SER A 60 1.49 -1.06 9.09
N ALA A 61 2.31 -0.12 8.65
CA ALA A 61 1.95 0.83 7.60
C ALA A 61 3.03 0.75 6.51
N GLY A 62 2.93 -0.26 5.64
CA GLY A 62 3.80 -0.34 4.46
C GLY A 62 3.52 0.85 3.54
N TRP A 63 4.52 1.36 2.84
CA TRP A 63 4.34 2.51 1.94
C TRP A 63 3.29 2.25 0.86
N VAL A 64 3.31 1.06 0.26
CA VAL A 64 2.26 0.59 -0.66
C VAL A 64 1.83 -0.80 -0.22
N GLU A 65 0.55 -0.97 0.05
CA GLU A 65 -0.01 -2.25 0.47
C GLU A 65 -1.12 -2.72 -0.48
N PHE A 66 -1.07 -3.99 -0.86
CA PHE A 66 -2.17 -4.70 -1.52
C PHE A 66 -2.65 -5.82 -0.61
N GLY A 67 -3.88 -5.70 -0.09
CA GLY A 67 -4.38 -6.62 0.94
C GLY A 67 -5.74 -7.21 0.61
N TRP A 68 -5.89 -8.52 0.81
CA TRP A 68 -7.16 -9.24 0.60
C TRP A 68 -7.80 -9.02 -0.78
N VAL A 69 -6.97 -8.82 -1.81
CA VAL A 69 -7.38 -8.69 -3.21
C VAL A 69 -7.18 -10.03 -3.92
N GLU A 70 -8.25 -10.56 -4.50
CA GLU A 70 -8.20 -11.77 -5.32
C GLU A 70 -7.93 -11.42 -6.79
N GLY A 71 -7.05 -12.17 -7.46
CA GLY A 71 -6.76 -11.98 -8.89
C GLY A 71 -6.01 -10.69 -9.24
N LEU A 72 -5.37 -10.02 -8.27
CA LEU A 72 -4.56 -8.83 -8.54
C LEU A 72 -3.38 -9.15 -9.46
N THR A 73 -3.26 -8.42 -10.56
CA THR A 73 -2.12 -8.47 -11.47
C THR A 73 -1.53 -7.07 -11.59
N LEU A 74 -0.27 -6.90 -11.17
CA LEU A 74 0.49 -5.66 -11.35
C LEU A 74 1.45 -5.84 -12.54
N THR A 75 1.22 -5.11 -13.63
CA THR A 75 2.00 -5.22 -14.88
C THR A 75 2.30 -3.84 -15.45
N GLY A 76 3.18 -3.80 -16.45
CA GLY A 76 3.63 -2.57 -17.11
C GLY A 76 5.10 -2.27 -16.84
N GLY A 77 5.60 -1.19 -17.44
CA GLY A 77 7.01 -0.76 -17.34
C GLY A 77 7.27 0.33 -16.29
N GLY A 78 6.34 0.54 -15.35
CA GLY A 78 6.47 1.53 -14.29
C GLY A 78 7.46 1.11 -13.18
N THR A 79 7.76 2.02 -12.27
CA THR A 79 8.71 1.78 -11.16
C THR A 79 8.10 2.26 -9.84
N LEU A 80 8.16 1.42 -8.80
CA LEU A 80 7.90 1.80 -7.42
C LEU A 80 9.23 2.17 -6.77
N ASP A 81 9.56 3.46 -6.73
CA ASP A 81 10.78 3.98 -6.08
C ASP A 81 10.49 4.36 -4.62
N GLY A 82 10.87 3.47 -3.68
CA GLY A 82 10.69 3.68 -2.25
C GLY A 82 11.69 4.65 -1.61
N GLN A 83 12.64 5.20 -2.36
CA GLN A 83 13.67 6.14 -1.89
C GLN A 83 14.43 5.64 -0.64
N GLY A 84 14.67 4.33 -0.55
CA GLY A 84 15.24 3.65 0.61
C GLY A 84 16.54 4.29 1.12
N ALA A 85 17.50 4.55 0.23
CA ALA A 85 18.78 5.18 0.58
C ALA A 85 18.64 6.52 1.34
N LYS A 86 17.58 7.30 1.07
CA LYS A 86 17.30 8.54 1.82
C LYS A 86 16.63 8.28 3.16
N ALA A 87 15.92 7.16 3.31
CA ALA A 87 15.15 6.79 4.49
C ALA A 87 15.99 6.01 5.52
N TRP A 88 16.93 5.17 5.09
CA TRP A 88 17.69 4.27 5.98
C TRP A 88 18.44 4.93 7.14
N PRO A 89 19.06 6.12 7.00
CA PRO A 89 19.74 6.77 8.12
C PRO A 89 18.82 7.09 9.30
N TYR A 90 17.50 7.09 9.08
CA TYR A 90 16.48 7.37 10.08
C TYR A 90 15.85 6.11 10.68
N ASN A 91 16.40 4.91 10.40
CA ASN A 91 15.89 3.65 10.95
C ASN A 91 16.34 3.44 12.40
N ASP A 92 15.43 3.63 13.34
CA ASP A 92 15.61 3.39 14.78
C ASP A 92 14.93 2.10 15.28
N CYS A 93 14.26 1.36 14.40
CA CYS A 93 13.58 0.10 14.72
C CYS A 93 14.42 -1.01 15.38
N PRO A 94 15.75 -1.09 15.15
CA PRO A 94 16.57 -2.05 15.90
C PRO A 94 16.64 -1.76 17.41
N THR A 95 16.39 -0.52 17.82
CA THR A 95 16.59 -0.04 19.20
C THR A 95 15.34 0.54 19.86
N ASP A 96 14.33 0.93 19.09
CA ASP A 96 13.04 1.43 19.57
C ASP A 96 11.90 0.55 19.05
N SER A 97 11.10 -0.01 19.95
CA SER A 97 9.91 -0.79 19.61
C SER A 97 8.75 0.05 19.08
N ASN A 98 8.79 1.38 19.24
CA ASN A 98 7.81 2.33 18.71
C ASN A 98 8.31 3.07 17.46
N CYS A 99 9.37 2.57 16.82
CA CYS A 99 9.96 3.16 15.64
C CYS A 99 8.96 3.38 14.49
N LYS A 100 9.34 4.27 13.56
CA LYS A 100 8.61 4.43 12.31
C LYS A 100 9.13 3.45 11.28
N LEU A 101 8.23 2.63 10.73
CA LEU A 101 8.59 1.76 9.61
C LEU A 101 9.01 2.59 8.39
N LEU A 102 10.05 2.09 7.72
CA LEU A 102 10.54 2.66 6.47
C LEU A 102 9.61 2.29 5.31
N PRO A 103 9.69 3.01 4.17
CA PRO A 103 8.90 2.70 2.99
C PRO A 103 9.12 1.25 2.52
N THR A 104 8.05 0.46 2.54
CA THR A 104 8.04 -0.96 2.19
C THR A 104 6.83 -1.28 1.30
N VAL A 105 6.94 -2.26 0.41
CA VAL A 105 5.83 -2.71 -0.43
C VAL A 105 5.32 -4.05 0.10
N CYS A 106 4.06 -4.09 0.50
CA CYS A 106 3.46 -5.26 1.13
C CYS A 106 2.35 -5.87 0.27
N PHE A 107 2.43 -7.18 0.05
CA PHE A 107 1.34 -7.97 -0.52
C PHE A 107 0.81 -8.91 0.57
N VAL A 108 -0.33 -8.56 1.17
CA VAL A 108 -0.89 -9.24 2.36
C VAL A 108 -1.59 -10.57 2.00
N THR A 109 -1.26 -11.13 0.84
CA THR A 109 -1.66 -12.49 0.45
C THR A 109 -0.56 -13.52 0.75
N TYR A 110 0.74 -13.14 0.73
CA TYR A 110 1.84 -14.11 0.90
C TYR A 110 3.14 -13.61 1.55
N LYS A 111 3.41 -12.28 1.70
CA LYS A 111 4.53 -11.68 2.48
C LYS A 111 4.69 -10.20 2.16
N CYS A 112 5.20 -9.42 3.11
CA CYS A 112 5.81 -8.12 2.82
C CYS A 112 7.19 -8.31 2.19
N ILE A 113 7.48 -7.58 1.11
CA ILE A 113 8.83 -7.54 0.53
C ILE A 113 9.44 -6.20 0.95
N SER A 114 10.49 -6.26 1.76
CA SER A 114 11.35 -5.10 1.95
C SER A 114 12.19 -4.93 0.69
N LEU A 115 11.84 -3.95 -0.15
CA LEU A 115 12.65 -3.58 -1.30
C LEU A 115 13.77 -2.66 -0.80
N SER A 116 14.92 -3.25 -0.47
CA SER A 116 16.17 -2.52 -0.27
C SER A 116 16.81 -2.31 -1.64
N PHE A 117 16.77 -1.10 -2.19
CA PHE A 117 17.57 -0.70 -3.36
C PHE A 117 18.87 -0.06 -2.91
#